data_AF-A0A817Z5K9-F1
#
_entry.id   AF-A0A817Z5K9-F1
#
_cell.length_a   1.000
_cell.length_b   1.000
_cell.length_c   1.000
_cell.angle_alpha   90.00
_cell.angle_beta   90.00
_cell.angle_gamma   90.00
#
_symmetry.space_group_name_H-M   'P 1'
#
loop_
_entity.id
_entity.type
_entity.pdbx_description
1 polymer ?
#
loop_
_entity_poly.entity_id
_entity_poly.type
_entity_poly.pdbx_seq_one_letter_code
_entity_poly.pdbx_strand_id
1 'polypeptide(L)'
;DVLYIRPHDLKIDSNIRSCDIIAKAIQRYEPIFFPPKLAMNLPPSSGNNILQSLTLNIPGNAQCEQYIQQNSNESYTLTISRQIANVEATTVWGLLRGLETFSQLIYIDQQNYVRSL
;
A
#
# COMPACT_ATOMS: atom_id res chain seq x y z
N ASP A 1 -6.33 -5.32 14.15
CA ASP A 1 -5.58 -4.60 15.20
C ASP A 1 -5.00 -3.36 14.59
N VAL A 2 -5.10 -2.22 15.28
CA VAL A 2 -4.55 -0.96 14.75
C VAL A 2 -3.03 -1.01 14.80
N LEU A 3 -2.39 -0.75 13.65
CA LEU A 3 -0.94 -0.78 13.47
C LEU A 3 -0.38 0.64 13.36
N TYR A 4 0.86 0.83 13.80
CA TYR A 4 1.65 2.03 13.54
C TYR A 4 2.37 1.92 12.21
N ILE A 5 2.52 3.04 11.51
CA ILE A 5 3.35 3.15 10.32
C ILE A 5 4.42 4.20 10.59
N ARG A 6 5.66 3.89 10.22
CA ARG A 6 6.75 4.87 10.22
C ARG A 6 6.88 5.46 8.81
N PRO A 7 6.68 6.78 8.63
CA PRO A 7 6.58 7.43 7.31
C PRO A 7 7.71 7.18 6.30
N HIS A 8 8.88 6.73 6.76
CA HIS A 8 10.03 6.47 5.90
C HIS A 8 10.55 5.03 5.99
N ASP A 9 9.88 4.16 6.76
CA ASP A 9 10.30 2.76 6.92
C ASP A 9 9.29 1.76 6.33
N LEU A 10 8.12 2.24 5.85
CA LEU A 10 7.17 1.38 5.15
C LEU A 10 7.75 1.01 3.78
N LYS A 11 8.08 -0.26 3.59
CA LYS A 11 8.57 -0.78 2.31
C LYS A 11 7.40 -1.12 1.41
N ILE A 12 7.37 -0.58 0.20
CA ILE A 12 6.34 -0.90 -0.80
C ILE A 12 7.01 -1.69 -1.93
N ASP A 13 6.66 -2.97 -2.04
CA ASP A 13 7.24 -3.89 -3.02
C ASP A 13 6.17 -4.47 -3.95
N SER A 14 6.56 -4.87 -5.16
CA SER A 14 5.68 -5.56 -6.09
C SER A 14 6.39 -6.72 -6.79
N ASN A 15 5.66 -7.81 -7.05
CA ASN A 15 6.18 -8.92 -7.83
C ASN A 15 6.10 -8.70 -9.37
N ILE A 16 5.53 -7.58 -9.81
CA ILE A 16 5.30 -7.31 -11.23
C ILE A 16 6.54 -6.61 -11.78
N ARG A 17 7.24 -7.31 -12.69
CA ARG A 17 8.47 -6.78 -13.31
C ARG A 17 8.15 -5.74 -14.38
N SER A 18 8.94 -4.67 -14.41
CA SER A 18 8.92 -3.66 -15.47
C SER A 18 7.54 -3.03 -15.73
N CYS A 19 6.81 -2.68 -14.66
CA CYS A 19 5.47 -2.09 -14.74
C CYS A 19 5.48 -0.61 -14.37
N ASP A 20 5.41 0.27 -15.36
CA ASP A 20 5.44 1.72 -15.15
C ASP A 20 4.17 2.23 -14.44
N ILE A 21 3.02 1.58 -14.68
CA ILE A 21 1.75 1.88 -13.98
C ILE A 21 1.92 1.72 -12.47
N ILE A 22 2.46 0.59 -12.02
CA ILE A 22 2.67 0.32 -10.59
C ILE A 22 3.76 1.23 -10.03
N ALA A 23 4.87 1.43 -10.75
CA ALA A 23 5.93 2.33 -10.31
C ALA A 23 5.41 3.76 -10.09
N LYS A 24 4.63 4.30 -11.03
CA LYS A 24 4.00 5.63 -10.91
C LYS A 24 2.94 5.67 -9.82
N ALA A 25 2.19 4.58 -9.62
CA ALA A 25 1.22 4.49 -8.53
C ALA A 25 1.93 4.58 -7.17
N ILE A 26 2.96 3.78 -6.92
CA ILE A 26 3.74 3.82 -5.67
C ILE A 26 4.28 5.24 -5.44
N GLN A 27 4.88 5.86 -6.46
CA GLN A 27 5.36 7.24 -6.39
C GLN A 27 4.26 8.25 -6.03
N ARG A 28 3.04 8.04 -6.52
CA ARG A 28 1.88 8.90 -6.22
C ARG A 28 1.36 8.69 -4.80
N TYR A 29 1.32 7.45 -4.31
CA TYR A 29 0.70 7.15 -3.02
C TYR A 29 1.59 7.43 -1.82
N GLU A 30 2.92 7.38 -1.93
CA GLU A 30 3.79 7.76 -0.82
C GLU A 30 3.45 9.13 -0.19
N PRO A 31 3.33 10.25 -0.94
CA PRO A 31 2.95 11.53 -0.36
C PRO A 31 1.49 11.60 0.08
N ILE A 32 0.64 10.64 -0.31
CA ILE A 32 -0.74 10.52 0.19
C ILE A 32 -0.72 9.84 1.57
N PHE A 33 0.06 8.76 1.71
CA PHE A 33 0.25 8.08 3.00
C PHE A 33 0.94 8.98 4.02
N PHE A 34 1.91 9.77 3.55
CA PHE A 34 2.78 10.60 4.39
C PHE A 34 2.84 12.03 3.87
N PRO A 35 1.80 12.86 4.11
CA PRO A 35 1.77 14.22 3.60
C PRO A 35 2.92 15.06 4.16
N PRO A 36 3.81 15.64 3.32
CA PRO A 36 5.05 16.28 3.79
C PRO A 36 4.82 17.58 4.58
N LYS A 37 3.61 18.15 4.50
CA LYS A 37 3.23 19.36 5.24
C LYS A 37 2.73 19.09 6.65
N LEU A 38 2.53 17.81 7.02
CA LEU A 38 2.05 17.42 8.34
C LEU A 38 3.23 16.99 9.20
N ALA A 39 3.33 17.56 10.39
CA ALA A 39 4.31 17.12 11.38
C ALA A 39 3.86 15.75 11.93
N MET A 40 4.56 14.69 11.52
CA MET A 40 4.30 13.31 11.96
C MET A 40 5.35 12.91 12.99
N ASN A 41 4.89 12.35 14.11
CA ASN A 41 5.76 11.81 15.15
C ASN A 41 6.18 10.38 14.79
N LEU A 42 7.38 9.99 15.23
CA LEU A 42 7.84 8.61 15.11
C LEU A 42 7.24 7.77 16.25
N PRO A 43 6.46 6.72 15.94
CA PRO A 43 5.99 5.79 16.96
C PRO A 43 7.19 5.03 17.59
N PRO A 44 7.02 4.44 18.79
CA PRO A 44 8.07 3.68 19.45
C PRO A 44 8.65 2.58 18.55
N SER A 45 9.99 2.48 18.49
CA SER A 45 10.71 1.59 17.56
C SER A 45 10.53 0.09 17.79
N SER A 46 9.93 -0.32 18.91
CA SER A 46 9.84 -1.72 19.34
C SER A 46 8.39 -2.13 19.56
N GLY A 47 7.91 -3.08 18.78
CA GLY A 47 6.61 -3.71 18.99
C GLY A 47 6.13 -4.52 17.78
N ASN A 48 5.28 -5.52 18.02
CA ASN A 48 4.66 -6.33 16.97
C ASN A 48 3.59 -5.58 16.16
N ASN A 49 3.30 -4.33 16.53
CA ASN A 49 2.21 -3.52 15.97
C ASN A 49 2.71 -2.46 14.99
N ILE A 50 3.88 -2.65 14.37
CA ILE A 50 4.40 -1.74 13.34
C ILE A 50 4.22 -2.42 11.98
N LEU A 51 3.48 -1.80 11.08
CA LEU A 51 3.39 -2.23 9.69
C LEU A 51 4.71 -1.87 8.99
N GLN A 52 5.40 -2.89 8.48
CA GLN A 52 6.74 -2.77 7.90
C GLN A 52 6.71 -2.80 6.38
N SER A 53 5.76 -3.52 5.78
CA SER A 53 5.68 -3.63 4.34
C SER A 53 4.25 -3.66 3.81
N LEU A 54 4.13 -3.16 2.58
CA LEU A 54 3.00 -3.31 1.69
C LEU A 54 3.47 -4.05 0.43
N THR A 55 2.89 -5.20 0.14
CA THR A 55 3.19 -5.98 -1.07
C THR A 55 2.05 -5.92 -2.07
N LEU A 56 2.38 -5.65 -3.33
CA LEU A 56 1.46 -5.67 -4.47
C LEU A 56 1.70 -6.92 -5.32
N ASN A 57 0.76 -7.86 -5.29
CA ASN A 57 0.94 -9.20 -5.83
C ASN A 57 -0.08 -9.53 -6.94
N ILE A 58 0.41 -10.00 -8.08
CA ILE A 58 -0.40 -10.75 -9.05
C ILE A 58 0.15 -12.18 -9.15
N PRO A 59 -0.60 -13.21 -8.72
CA PRO A 59 -0.14 -14.60 -8.81
C PRO A 59 0.14 -15.04 -10.27
N GLY A 60 1.12 -15.91 -10.46
CA GLY A 60 1.27 -16.64 -11.73
C GLY A 60 1.98 -15.91 -12.89
N ASN A 61 2.93 -15.00 -12.61
CA ASN A 61 3.73 -14.29 -13.62
C ASN A 61 2.93 -13.39 -14.59
N ALA A 62 1.85 -12.76 -14.10
CA ALA A 62 1.08 -11.84 -14.92
C ALA A 62 1.93 -10.66 -15.42
N GLN A 63 1.68 -10.27 -16.68
CA GLN A 63 2.32 -9.13 -17.32
C GLN A 63 1.62 -7.84 -16.88
N CYS A 64 2.36 -6.72 -16.90
CA CYS A 64 1.78 -5.40 -16.68
C CYS A 64 0.93 -5.00 -17.90
N GLU A 65 -0.40 -5.08 -17.76
CA GLU A 65 -1.33 -4.58 -18.78
C GLU A 65 -1.09 -3.09 -19.03
N GLN A 66 -1.20 -2.67 -20.29
CA GLN A 66 -0.90 -1.28 -20.69
C GLN A 66 -2.16 -0.41 -20.80
N TYR A 67 -3.31 -1.01 -21.12
CA TYR A 67 -4.56 -0.29 -21.35
C TYR A 67 -5.72 -1.01 -20.69
N ILE A 68 -6.61 -0.22 -20.07
CA ILE A 68 -7.84 -0.74 -19.47
C ILE A 68 -8.83 -1.13 -20.57
N GLN A 69 -9.55 -2.21 -20.34
CA GLN A 69 -10.62 -2.70 -21.20
C GLN A 69 -11.94 -2.67 -20.43
N GLN A 70 -13.06 -2.66 -21.15
CA GLN A 70 -14.40 -2.63 -20.54
C GLN A 70 -14.63 -3.78 -19.55
N ASN A 71 -13.95 -4.91 -19.74
CA ASN A 71 -14.04 -6.11 -18.91
C ASN A 71 -12.76 -6.39 -18.10
N SER A 72 -11.89 -5.38 -17.92
CA SER A 72 -10.71 -5.51 -17.05
C SER A 72 -11.14 -5.89 -15.64
N ASN A 73 -10.48 -6.89 -15.06
CA ASN A 73 -10.82 -7.36 -13.72
C ASN A 73 -10.20 -6.43 -12.66
N GLU A 74 -11.03 -5.64 -11.99
CA GLU A 74 -10.63 -4.67 -10.96
C GLU A 74 -10.78 -5.22 -9.53
N SER A 75 -11.11 -6.49 -9.37
CA SER A 75 -11.24 -7.13 -8.07
C SER A 75 -9.87 -7.32 -7.42
N TYR A 76 -9.83 -7.15 -6.09
CA TYR A 76 -8.65 -7.34 -5.28
C TYR A 76 -9.02 -7.89 -3.89
N THR A 77 -8.02 -8.42 -3.20
CA THR A 77 -8.06 -8.76 -1.78
C THR A 77 -6.99 -7.96 -1.08
N LEU A 78 -7.38 -7.16 -0.09
CA LEU A 78 -6.45 -6.49 0.82
C LEU A 78 -6.44 -7.24 2.16
N THR A 79 -5.29 -7.77 2.52
CA THR A 79 -5.07 -8.44 3.81
C THR A 79 -4.03 -7.67 4.60
N ILE A 80 -4.38 -7.25 5.82
CA ILE A 80 -3.46 -6.60 6.76
C ILE A 80 -3.31 -7.54 7.95
N SER A 81 -2.10 -8.07 8.17
CA SER A 81 -1.82 -9.01 9.25
C SER A 81 -0.45 -8.76 9.85
N ARG A 82 -0.42 -8.52 11.16
CA ARG A 82 0.81 -8.26 11.94
C ARG A 82 1.59 -7.07 11.37
N GLN A 83 2.64 -7.34 10.61
CA GLN A 83 3.63 -6.37 10.14
C GLN A 83 3.60 -6.23 8.61
N ILE A 84 2.68 -6.93 7.93
CA ILE A 84 2.62 -7.01 6.47
C ILE A 84 1.19 -6.71 6.00
N ALA A 85 1.08 -5.81 5.03
CA ALA A 85 -0.11 -5.59 4.23
C ALA A 85 0.13 -6.19 2.84
N ASN A 86 -0.86 -6.90 2.29
CA ASN A 86 -0.79 -7.49 0.97
C ASN A 86 -2.04 -7.15 0.18
N VAL A 87 -1.84 -6.49 -0.96
CA VAL A 87 -2.87 -6.34 -1.99
C VAL A 87 -2.61 -7.40 -3.05
N GLU A 88 -3.52 -8.35 -3.15
CA GLU A 88 -3.52 -9.37 -4.20
C GLU A 88 -4.63 -9.08 -5.20
N ALA A 89 -4.31 -9.14 -6.49
CA ALA A 89 -5.28 -9.00 -7.57
C ALA A 89 -4.93 -9.91 -8.76
N THR A 90 -5.80 -9.96 -9.75
CA THR A 90 -5.56 -10.68 -11.01
C THR A 90 -5.00 -9.80 -12.12
N THR A 91 -5.13 -8.47 -11.98
CA THR A 91 -4.63 -7.48 -12.95
C THR A 91 -4.03 -6.27 -12.23
N VAL A 92 -3.32 -5.43 -12.99
CA VAL A 92 -2.80 -4.16 -12.50
C VAL A 92 -3.92 -3.23 -12.01
N TRP A 93 -5.11 -3.31 -12.61
CA TRP A 93 -6.24 -2.45 -12.27
C TRP A 93 -6.77 -2.77 -10.87
N GLY A 94 -6.89 -4.05 -10.52
CA GLY A 94 -7.24 -4.46 -9.17
C GLY A 94 -6.22 -4.01 -8.13
N LEU A 95 -4.92 -4.05 -8.45
CA LEU A 95 -3.89 -3.52 -7.56
C LEU A 95 -4.01 -2.02 -7.32
N LEU A 96 -4.32 -1.23 -8.36
CA LEU A 96 -4.57 0.20 -8.19
C LEU A 96 -5.76 0.47 -7.27
N ARG A 97 -6.83 -0.33 -7.36
CA ARG A 97 -7.99 -0.23 -6.47
C ARG A 97 -7.64 -0.61 -5.04
N GLY A 98 -6.89 -1.69 -4.84
CA GLY A 98 -6.46 -2.10 -3.51
C GLY A 98 -5.50 -1.11 -2.86
N LEU A 99 -4.63 -0.46 -3.64
CA LEU A 99 -3.71 0.58 -3.17
C LEU A 99 -4.48 1.86 -2.74
N GLU A 100 -5.51 2.24 -3.48
CA GLU A 100 -6.43 3.31 -3.08
C GLU A 100 -7.12 2.98 -1.76
N THR A 101 -7.69 1.78 -1.63
CA THR A 101 -8.35 1.36 -0.40
C THR A 101 -7.38 1.31 0.78
N PHE A 102 -6.16 0.81 0.59
CA PHE A 102 -5.12 0.87 1.61
C PHE A 102 -4.83 2.31 2.06
N SER A 103 -4.79 3.28 1.12
CA SER A 103 -4.59 4.70 1.45
C SER A 103 -5.67 5.25 2.39
N GLN A 104 -6.91 4.79 2.24
CA GLN A 104 -8.05 5.23 3.04
C GLN A 104 -8.07 4.62 4.44
N LEU A 105 -7.31 3.55 4.67
CA LEU A 105 -7.12 2.95 5.99
C LEU A 105 -6.02 3.65 6.79
N ILE A 106 -5.20 4.49 6.14
CA ILE A 106 -4.16 5.26 6.81
C ILE A 106 -4.74 6.55 7.38
N TYR A 107 -4.42 6.83 8.64
CA TYR A 107 -4.81 8.06 9.31
C TYR A 107 -3.74 8.53 10.30
N ILE A 108 -3.80 9.82 10.64
CA ILE A 108 -2.96 10.42 11.68
C ILE A 108 -3.82 10.55 12.95
N ASP A 109 -3.32 10.04 14.07
CA ASP A 109 -4.03 10.13 15.34
C ASP A 109 -3.80 11.48 16.07
N GLN A 110 -4.42 11.65 17.24
CA GLN A 110 -4.29 12.86 18.05
C GLN A 110 -2.88 13.12 18.57
N GLN A 111 -1.99 12.11 18.55
CA GLN A 111 -0.60 12.22 18.93
C GLN A 111 0.32 12.42 17.71
N ASN A 112 -0.26 12.68 16.53
CA ASN A 112 0.44 12.80 15.25
C ASN A 112 1.19 11.52 14.82
N TYR A 113 0.79 10.34 15.29
CA TYR A 113 1.31 9.08 14.76
C TYR A 113 0.51 8.65 13.53
N VAL A 114 1.21 8.12 12.52
CA VAL A 114 0.56 7.49 11.38
C VAL A 114 0.14 6.06 11.75
N ARG A 115 -1.10 5.72 11.46
CA ARG A 115 -1.70 4.43 11.81
C ARG A 115 -2.48 3.84 10.63
N SER A 116 -2.68 2.52 10.68
CA SER A 116 -3.61 1.79 9.81
C SER A 116 -4.55 0.93 10.66
N LEU A 117 -5.80 0.79 10.21
CA LEU A 117 -6.76 -0.17 10.73
C LEU A 117 -6.33 -1.63 10.46
#